data_AF-A0A480A0G3-F1
#
_entry.id   AF-A0A480A0G3-F1
#
_cell.length_a   1.000
_cell.length_b   1.000
_cell.length_c   1.000
_cell.angle_alpha   90.00
_cell.angle_beta   90.00
_cell.angle_gamma   90.00
#
_symmetry.space_group_name_H-M   'P 1'
#
loop_
_entity.id
_entity.type
_entity.pdbx_description
1 polymer ?
#
loop_
_entity_poly.entity_id
_entity_poly.type
_entity_poly.pdbx_seq_one_letter_code
_entity_poly.pdbx_strand_id
1 'polypeptide(L)'
;MTKDVKIYNQSSSEIDWKYLEASQQLQLDKQNHGADYIHLYVDDIEGDWLENWDWEDDLTDYLDAFYHHCEQGNYQFAFDTLKAGDDLLHQPENQEKGLEVYGYLVERLELECAKQTDVNNQEILKEAKHRIFILRNNGQMENMI
;
A
#
# COMPACT_ATOMS: atom_id res chain seq x y z
N MET A 1 -48.71 -14.64 -10.62
CA MET A 1 -47.59 -15.03 -11.50
C MET A 1 -46.31 -14.52 -10.89
N THR A 2 -45.59 -15.38 -10.18
CA THR A 2 -44.22 -15.16 -9.70
C THR A 2 -43.43 -16.38 -10.15
N LYS A 3 -42.38 -16.16 -10.93
CA LYS A 3 -41.60 -17.22 -11.57
C LYS A 3 -40.77 -17.93 -10.49
N ASP A 4 -40.98 -19.22 -10.32
CA ASP A 4 -40.15 -20.09 -9.49
C ASP A 4 -38.70 -20.07 -10.00
N VAL A 5 -37.79 -19.55 -9.19
CA VAL A 5 -36.34 -19.67 -9.39
C VAL A 5 -35.95 -21.05 -8.87
N LYS A 6 -35.70 -21.99 -9.78
CA LYS A 6 -35.10 -23.28 -9.46
C LYS A 6 -33.63 -23.05 -9.09
N ILE A 7 -33.36 -22.96 -7.78
CA ILE A 7 -31.99 -23.08 -7.27
C ILE A 7 -31.59 -24.54 -7.46
N TYR A 8 -30.57 -24.76 -8.31
CA TYR A 8 -30.00 -26.07 -8.54
C TYR A 8 -29.48 -26.62 -7.21
N ASN A 9 -30.16 -27.64 -6.69
CA ASN A 9 -29.68 -28.43 -5.56
C ASN A 9 -28.48 -29.27 -6.03
N GLN A 10 -27.28 -28.73 -5.92
CA GLN A 10 -26.07 -29.53 -5.90
C GLN A 10 -25.83 -29.97 -4.46
N SER A 11 -26.45 -31.09 -4.09
CA SER A 11 -26.01 -31.84 -2.92
C SER A 11 -24.64 -32.45 -3.20
N SER A 12 -23.59 -31.90 -2.59
CA SER A 12 -22.37 -32.65 -2.28
C SER A 12 -22.28 -32.71 -0.76
N SER A 13 -22.86 -33.76 -0.22
CA SER A 13 -22.88 -34.13 1.18
C SER A 13 -21.50 -34.56 1.65
N GLU A 14 -20.73 -33.64 2.20
CA GLU A 14 -19.71 -33.88 3.21
C GLU A 14 -19.48 -32.53 3.88
N ILE A 15 -20.26 -32.25 4.93
CA ILE A 15 -19.84 -31.26 5.91
C ILE A 15 -18.57 -31.87 6.49
N ASP A 16 -17.41 -31.34 6.10
CA ASP A 16 -16.15 -31.76 6.66
C ASP A 16 -16.19 -31.36 8.14
N TRP A 17 -16.50 -32.35 8.99
CA TRP A 17 -16.83 -32.18 10.40
C TRP A 17 -15.77 -31.39 11.15
N LYS A 18 -14.52 -31.43 10.68
CA LYS A 18 -13.40 -30.64 11.19
C LYS A 18 -13.64 -29.13 11.03
N TYR A 19 -14.17 -28.69 9.89
CA TYR A 19 -14.49 -27.27 9.67
C TYR A 19 -15.69 -26.83 10.52
N LEU A 20 -16.69 -27.71 10.70
CA LEU A 20 -17.83 -27.39 11.54
C LEU A 20 -17.44 -27.30 13.03
N GLU A 21 -16.62 -28.23 13.50
CA GLU A 21 -16.09 -28.24 14.87
C GLU A 21 -15.19 -27.01 15.12
N ALA A 22 -14.27 -26.70 14.20
CA ALA A 22 -13.43 -25.50 14.28
C ALA A 22 -14.27 -24.21 14.29
N SER A 23 -15.34 -24.14 13.48
CA SER A 23 -16.23 -22.98 13.45
C SER A 23 -17.03 -22.82 14.75
N GLN A 24 -17.43 -23.91 15.39
CA GLN A 24 -18.11 -23.90 16.68
C GLN A 24 -17.18 -23.46 17.80
N GLN A 25 -15.93 -23.95 17.79
CA GLN A 25 -14.92 -23.55 18.75
C GLN A 25 -14.59 -22.06 18.62
N LEU A 26 -14.44 -21.55 17.39
CA LEU A 26 -14.24 -20.13 17.11
C LEU A 26 -15.37 -19.25 17.66
N GLN A 27 -16.62 -19.72 17.55
CA GLN A 27 -17.78 -19.00 18.08
C GLN A 27 -17.79 -18.97 19.62
N LEU A 28 -17.41 -20.06 20.27
CA LEU A 28 -17.29 -20.13 21.72
C LEU A 28 -16.16 -19.23 22.23
N ASP A 29 -15.01 -19.25 21.56
CA ASP A 29 -13.86 -18.44 21.95
C ASP A 29 -14.14 -16.95 21.78
N LYS A 30 -14.85 -16.56 20.70
CA LYS A 30 -15.35 -15.19 20.54
C LYS A 30 -16.33 -14.77 21.65
N GLN A 31 -17.20 -15.68 22.09
CA GLN A 31 -18.12 -15.38 23.20
C GLN A 31 -17.40 -15.22 24.53
N ASN A 32 -16.34 -16.01 24.76
CA ASN A 32 -15.61 -16.02 26.03
C ASN A 32 -14.54 -14.92 26.12
N HIS A 33 -13.89 -14.57 25.00
CA HIS A 33 -12.72 -13.69 24.95
C HIS A 33 -12.94 -12.41 24.13
N GLY A 34 -14.13 -12.18 23.56
CA GLY A 34 -14.42 -10.94 22.84
C GLY A 34 -13.64 -10.85 21.52
N ALA A 35 -12.91 -9.74 21.29
CA ALA A 35 -12.06 -9.56 20.09
C ALA A 35 -10.66 -10.16 20.26
N ASP A 36 -10.25 -10.45 21.50
CA ASP A 36 -8.90 -10.92 21.85
C ASP A 36 -8.71 -12.42 21.55
N TYR A 37 -9.78 -13.11 21.14
CA TYR A 37 -9.73 -14.53 20.74
C TYR A 37 -8.88 -14.79 19.48
N ILE A 38 -8.62 -13.76 18.66
CA ILE A 38 -7.83 -13.88 17.43
C ILE A 38 -6.41 -14.38 17.75
N HIS A 39 -5.86 -14.02 18.92
CA HIS A 39 -4.56 -14.49 19.40
C HIS A 39 -4.48 -16.00 19.64
N LEU A 40 -5.61 -16.71 19.75
CA LEU A 40 -5.64 -18.18 19.92
C LEU A 40 -5.48 -18.94 18.60
N TYR A 41 -5.62 -18.24 17.47
CA TYR A 41 -5.65 -18.83 16.13
C TYR A 41 -4.56 -18.28 15.19
N VAL A 42 -3.81 -17.29 15.65
CA VAL A 42 -2.69 -16.70 14.93
C VAL A 42 -1.45 -16.92 15.79
N ASP A 43 -0.62 -17.88 15.39
CA ASP A 43 0.55 -18.33 16.16
C ASP A 43 1.68 -17.29 16.23
N ASP A 44 1.59 -16.21 15.46
CA ASP A 44 2.66 -15.22 15.33
C ASP A 44 2.12 -13.78 15.27
N ILE A 45 1.64 -13.28 16.41
CA ILE A 45 1.28 -11.87 16.57
C ILE A 45 2.48 -11.05 17.09
N GLU A 46 3.48 -11.72 17.67
CA GLU A 46 4.73 -11.10 18.14
C GLU A 46 5.84 -11.14 17.08
N GLY A 47 5.77 -12.00 16.07
CA GLY A 47 6.61 -11.95 14.89
C GLY A 47 6.07 -10.92 13.90
N ASP A 48 6.98 -10.15 13.31
CA ASP A 48 6.66 -9.16 12.29
C ASP A 48 6.11 -9.83 11.02
N TRP A 49 4.83 -10.18 11.06
CA TRP A 49 4.01 -10.59 9.92
C TRP A 49 4.06 -9.59 8.74
N LEU A 50 4.53 -8.36 8.99
CA LEU A 50 4.83 -7.32 8.02
C LEU A 50 6.29 -7.30 7.54
N GLU A 51 7.27 -7.89 8.25
CA GLU A 51 8.68 -7.95 7.83
C GLU A 51 8.89 -8.90 6.64
N ASN A 52 8.04 -9.93 6.50
CA ASN A 52 8.12 -10.93 5.43
C ASN A 52 7.11 -10.72 4.29
N TRP A 53 6.41 -9.58 4.26
CA TRP A 53 5.73 -9.18 3.02
C TRP A 53 6.81 -8.76 2.03
N ASP A 54 6.84 -9.43 0.88
CA ASP A 54 7.88 -9.30 -0.15
C ASP A 54 7.74 -7.94 -0.86
N TRP A 55 8.18 -6.89 -0.17
CA TRP A 55 8.05 -5.49 -0.55
C TRP A 55 8.72 -5.16 -1.90
N GLU A 56 9.60 -6.03 -2.40
CA GLU A 56 10.23 -5.90 -3.72
C GLU A 56 9.22 -6.08 -4.88
N ASP A 57 8.29 -7.04 -4.76
CA ASP A 57 7.22 -7.24 -5.75
C ASP A 57 6.19 -6.09 -5.67
N ASP A 58 5.86 -5.62 -4.46
CA ASP A 58 4.93 -4.52 -4.24
C ASP A 58 5.49 -3.15 -4.69
N LEU A 59 6.80 -2.92 -4.57
CA LEU A 59 7.44 -1.68 -5.03
C LEU A 59 7.37 -1.54 -6.55
N THR A 60 7.49 -2.64 -7.28
CA THR A 60 7.41 -2.64 -8.75
C THR A 60 6.02 -2.25 -9.23
N ASP A 61 4.98 -2.89 -8.69
CA ASP A 61 3.58 -2.57 -9.00
C ASP A 61 3.22 -1.12 -8.63
N TYR A 62 3.74 -0.66 -7.51
CA TYR A 62 3.58 0.71 -7.06
C TYR A 62 4.25 1.73 -7.98
N LEU A 63 5.47 1.45 -8.45
CA LEU A 63 6.19 2.31 -9.38
C LEU A 63 5.49 2.35 -10.75
N ASP A 64 4.97 1.22 -11.22
CA ASP A 64 4.19 1.15 -12.46
C ASP A 64 2.92 2.01 -12.37
N ALA A 65 2.20 1.96 -11.25
CA ALA A 65 1.05 2.83 -11.00
C ALA A 65 1.44 4.33 -11.02
N PHE A 66 2.57 4.68 -10.40
CA PHE A 66 3.10 6.04 -10.43
C PHE A 66 3.38 6.53 -11.86
N TYR A 67 4.09 5.75 -12.67
CA TYR A 67 4.40 6.13 -14.05
C TYR A 67 3.13 6.25 -14.88
N HIS A 68 2.17 5.35 -14.70
CA HIS A 68 0.88 5.41 -15.36
C HIS A 68 0.11 6.70 -15.05
N HIS A 69 0.07 7.12 -13.78
CA HIS A 69 -0.56 8.38 -13.39
C HIS A 69 0.17 9.60 -13.98
N CYS A 70 1.50 9.58 -14.06
CA CYS A 70 2.28 10.64 -14.72
C CYS A 70 1.98 10.74 -16.22
N GLU A 71 1.80 9.62 -16.92
CA GLU A 71 1.45 9.60 -18.34
C GLU A 71 0.05 10.16 -18.61
N GLN A 72 -0.89 9.92 -17.69
CA GLN A 72 -2.25 10.47 -17.75
C GLN A 72 -2.32 11.97 -17.40
N GLY A 73 -1.21 12.58 -16.98
CA GLY A 73 -1.18 13.94 -16.45
C GLY A 73 -1.89 14.07 -15.10
N ASN A 74 -2.13 12.96 -14.41
CA ASN A 74 -2.81 12.92 -13.12
C ASN A 74 -1.80 13.04 -11.97
N TYR A 75 -1.18 14.22 -11.87
CA TYR A 75 -0.06 14.45 -10.96
C TYR A 75 -0.43 14.41 -9.48
N GLN A 76 -1.69 14.67 -9.14
CA GLN A 76 -2.18 14.50 -7.77
C GLN A 76 -2.10 13.03 -7.35
N PHE A 77 -2.64 12.13 -8.17
CA PHE A 77 -2.58 10.70 -7.89
C PHE A 77 -1.15 10.18 -7.98
N ALA A 78 -0.33 10.63 -8.94
CA ALA A 78 1.08 10.26 -8.99
C ALA A 78 1.82 10.64 -7.70
N PHE A 79 1.57 11.84 -7.17
CA PHE A 79 2.17 12.28 -5.91
C PHE A 79 1.63 11.51 -4.70
N ASP A 80 0.32 11.28 -4.62
CA ASP A 80 -0.31 10.50 -3.55
C ASP A 80 0.19 9.05 -3.54
N THR A 81 0.42 8.47 -4.73
CA THR A 81 1.11 7.20 -4.88
C THR A 81 2.47 7.32 -4.21
N LEU A 82 3.38 8.19 -4.67
CA LEU A 82 4.73 8.36 -4.10
C LEU A 82 4.77 8.58 -2.59
N LYS A 83 3.79 9.32 -2.06
CA LYS A 83 3.68 9.60 -0.63
C LYS A 83 3.31 8.38 0.19
N ALA A 84 2.51 7.45 -0.35
CA ALA A 84 2.12 6.24 0.36
C ALA A 84 3.30 5.29 0.61
N GLY A 85 4.29 5.30 -0.28
CA GLY A 85 5.55 4.55 -0.16
C GLY A 85 6.73 5.41 0.32
N ASP A 86 6.47 6.58 0.92
CA ASP A 86 7.54 7.42 1.49
C ASP A 86 8.37 6.62 2.50
N ASP A 87 7.75 5.85 3.37
CA ASP A 87 8.45 5.09 4.41
C ASP A 87 9.49 4.13 3.82
N LEU A 88 9.21 3.55 2.64
CA LEU A 88 10.14 2.70 1.89
C LEU A 88 11.19 3.54 1.16
N LEU A 89 10.78 4.60 0.45
CA LEU A 89 11.68 5.45 -0.35
C LEU A 89 12.69 6.23 0.50
N HIS A 90 12.41 6.46 1.78
CA HIS A 90 13.32 7.12 2.71
C HIS A 90 14.34 6.16 3.36
N GLN A 91 14.21 4.85 3.15
CA GLN A 91 15.22 3.88 3.59
C GLN A 91 16.54 4.09 2.81
N PRO A 92 17.71 3.90 3.44
CA PRO A 92 19.00 4.11 2.78
C PRO A 92 19.20 3.28 1.50
N GLU A 93 18.71 2.05 1.49
CA GLU A 93 18.76 1.12 0.35
C GLU A 93 17.92 1.56 -0.85
N ASN A 94 16.85 2.33 -0.61
CA ASN A 94 15.92 2.82 -1.63
C ASN A 94 16.10 4.31 -1.94
N GLN A 95 17.08 4.98 -1.31
CA GLN A 95 17.30 6.42 -1.44
C GLN A 95 17.57 6.86 -2.89
N GLU A 96 18.35 6.09 -3.66
CA GLU A 96 18.61 6.36 -5.07
C GLU A 96 17.31 6.32 -5.88
N LYS A 97 16.46 5.31 -5.62
CA LYS A 97 15.17 5.15 -6.27
C LYS A 97 14.21 6.28 -5.90
N GLY A 98 14.18 6.68 -4.63
CA GLY A 98 13.42 7.83 -4.15
C GLY A 98 13.79 9.12 -4.89
N LEU A 99 15.10 9.37 -5.09
CA LEU A 99 15.57 10.53 -5.85
C LEU A 99 15.19 10.47 -7.33
N GLU A 100 15.23 9.27 -7.94
CA GLU A 100 14.82 9.05 -9.33
C GLU A 100 13.35 9.39 -9.53
N VAL A 101 12.45 8.82 -8.73
CA VAL A 101 11.00 8.97 -8.93
C VAL A 101 10.49 10.37 -8.59
N TYR A 102 10.96 10.96 -7.48
CA TYR A 102 10.61 12.34 -7.16
C TYR A 102 11.22 13.31 -8.18
N GLY A 103 12.42 13.03 -8.69
CA GLY A 103 13.06 13.79 -9.76
C GLY A 103 12.22 13.78 -11.05
N TYR A 104 11.77 12.61 -11.47
CA TYR A 104 10.90 12.44 -12.63
C TYR A 104 9.58 13.20 -12.48
N LEU A 105 8.94 13.12 -11.30
CA LEU A 105 7.71 13.85 -11.01
C LEU A 105 7.92 15.37 -11.11
N VAL A 106 9.02 15.88 -10.55
CA VAL A 106 9.38 17.30 -10.62
C VAL A 106 9.58 17.75 -12.06
N GLU A 107 10.32 17.02 -12.88
CA GLU A 107 10.55 17.37 -14.29
C GLU A 107 9.22 17.46 -15.06
N ARG A 108 8.34 16.46 -14.87
CA ARG A 108 7.01 16.45 -15.50
C ARG A 108 6.13 17.61 -15.04
N LEU A 109 6.12 17.91 -13.74
CA LEU A 109 5.35 19.02 -13.18
C LEU A 109 5.89 20.38 -13.60
N GLU A 110 7.20 20.56 -13.76
CA GLU A 110 7.80 21.79 -14.27
C GLU A 110 7.37 22.05 -15.72
N LEU A 111 7.38 21.01 -16.56
CA LEU A 111 6.89 21.08 -17.93
C LEU A 111 5.38 21.39 -17.97
N GLU A 112 4.59 20.81 -17.07
CA GLU A 112 3.15 21.04 -17.07
C GLU A 112 2.76 22.42 -16.51
N CYS A 113 3.39 22.85 -15.40
CA CYS A 113 3.21 24.18 -14.84
C CYS A 113 3.64 25.29 -15.82
N ALA A 114 4.58 25.01 -16.73
CA ALA A 114 4.95 25.93 -17.80
C ALA A 114 3.87 26.07 -18.89
N LYS A 115 3.03 25.04 -19.09
CA LYS A 115 1.93 25.07 -20.07
C LYS A 115 0.65 25.66 -19.49
N GLN A 116 0.30 25.28 -18.28
CA GLN A 116 -0.88 25.77 -17.59
C GLN A 116 -0.56 26.16 -16.14
N THR A 117 -1.09 27.30 -15.70
CA THR A 117 -0.98 27.71 -14.30
C THR A 117 -2.04 26.98 -13.50
N ASP A 118 -1.69 25.79 -13.04
CA ASP A 118 -2.51 25.00 -12.11
C ASP A 118 -1.92 25.11 -10.69
N VAL A 119 -2.71 25.67 -9.77
CA VAL A 119 -2.29 25.91 -8.39
C VAL A 119 -1.96 24.61 -7.66
N ASN A 120 -2.69 23.53 -7.96
CA ASN A 120 -2.48 22.23 -7.34
C ASN A 120 -1.14 21.63 -7.80
N ASN A 121 -0.85 21.69 -9.10
CA ASN A 121 0.43 21.23 -9.64
C ASN A 121 1.63 22.03 -9.10
N GLN A 122 1.46 23.32 -8.83
CA GLN A 122 2.50 24.14 -8.21
C GLN A 122 2.76 23.77 -6.74
N GLU A 123 1.69 23.42 -6.00
CA GLU A 123 1.81 22.94 -4.62
C GLU A 123 2.49 21.58 -4.56
N ILE A 124 2.06 20.64 -5.41
CA ILE A 124 2.71 19.32 -5.56
C ILE A 124 4.18 19.49 -5.94
N LEU A 125 4.50 20.38 -6.89
CA LEU A 125 5.88 20.63 -7.30
C LEU A 125 6.76 21.11 -6.14
N LYS A 126 6.23 22.01 -5.30
CA LYS A 126 6.94 22.51 -4.12
C LYS A 126 7.20 21.39 -3.12
N GLU A 127 6.20 20.56 -2.87
CA GLU A 127 6.29 19.44 -1.94
C GLU A 127 7.25 18.35 -2.44
N ALA A 128 7.16 17.96 -3.72
CA ALA A 128 8.08 17.00 -4.33
C ALA A 128 9.55 17.48 -4.27
N LYS A 129 9.81 18.78 -4.49
CA LYS A 129 11.14 19.38 -4.29
C LYS A 129 11.60 19.30 -2.84
N HIS A 130 10.69 19.47 -1.88
CA HIS A 130 11.00 19.32 -0.46
C HIS A 130 11.37 17.88 -0.10
N ARG A 131 10.67 16.88 -0.66
CA ARG A 131 11.00 15.46 -0.49
C ARG A 131 12.39 15.10 -1.03
N ILE A 132 12.75 15.60 -2.22
CA ILE A 132 14.12 15.46 -2.76
C ILE A 132 15.15 16.06 -1.81
N PHE A 133 14.86 17.24 -1.22
CA PHE A 133 15.75 17.86 -0.25
C PHE A 133 15.92 16.98 1.00
N ILE A 134 14.86 16.42 1.55
CA ILE A 134 14.92 15.51 2.71
C ILE A 134 15.75 14.27 2.34
N LEU A 135 15.44 13.61 1.23
CA LEU A 135 16.15 12.41 0.77
C LEU A 135 17.65 12.66 0.60
N ARG A 136 18.07 13.81 0.07
CA ARG A 136 19.50 14.16 -0.05
C ARG A 136 20.18 14.38 1.30
N ASN A 137 19.44 14.86 2.31
CA ASN A 137 20.00 15.19 3.62
C ASN A 137 19.88 14.06 4.65
N ASN A 138 19.02 13.05 4.44
CA ASN A 138 18.93 11.89 5.31
C ASN A 138 20.28 11.14 5.42
N GLY A 139 21.09 11.11 4.36
CA GLY A 139 22.46 10.56 4.41
C GLY A 139 23.48 11.38 5.23
N GLN A 140 23.13 12.59 5.68
CA GLN A 140 24.01 13.43 6.51
C GLN A 140 23.79 13.28 8.01
N MET A 141 22.61 12.83 8.46
CA MET A 141 22.34 12.64 9.90
C MET A 141 23.00 11.37 10.47
N GLU A 142 23.23 10.33 9.66
CA GLU A 142 23.90 9.10 10.12
C GLU A 142 25.42 9.25 10.30
N ASN A 143 26.04 10.29 9.72
CA ASN A 143 27.48 10.53 9.84
C ASN A 143 27.86 11.44 11.04
N MET A 144 26.95 11.67 11.99
CA MET A 144 27.19 12.48 13.20
C MET A 144 27.05 11.70 14.52
N ILE A 145 27.29 10.38 14.51
CA ILE A 145 27.46 9.56 15.74
C ILE A 145 28.88 9.02 15.82
#